data_AF-A0A418GJ82-F1
#
_entry.id   AF-A0A418GJ82-F1
#
_cell.length_a   1.000
_cell.length_b   1.000
_cell.length_c   1.000
_cell.angle_alpha   90.00
_cell.angle_beta   90.00
_cell.angle_gamma   90.00
#
_symmetry.space_group_name_H-M   'P 1'
#
loop_
_entity.id
_entity.type
_entity.pdbx_description
1 polymer ?
#
loop_
_entity_poly.entity_id
_entity_poly.type
_entity_poly.pdbx_seq_one_letter_code
_entity_poly.pdbx_strand_id
1 'polypeptide(L)'
;HYLAPPPEQYAVTWLSREVTMSQAALLAALRLSAGSPGAALALFQGDNWQARETLCQALAYSVQSGDWYSLLAALNHEQAPARLH
;
A
#
# COMPACT_ATOMS: atom_id res chain seq x y z
N HIS A 1 -0.45 -17.09 -20.37
CA HIS A 1 -1.36 -17.62 -19.35
C HIS A 1 -1.82 -16.45 -18.50
N TYR A 2 -3.13 -16.16 -18.46
CA TYR A 2 -3.68 -15.09 -17.61
C TYR A 2 -4.16 -15.72 -16.31
N LEU A 3 -3.51 -15.38 -15.19
CA LEU A 3 -3.97 -15.75 -13.86
C LEU A 3 -4.84 -14.59 -13.35
N ALA A 4 -6.16 -14.75 -13.48
CA ALA A 4 -7.10 -13.77 -12.98
C ALA A 4 -7.01 -13.71 -11.44
N PRO A 5 -6.99 -12.51 -10.83
CA PRO A 5 -7.07 -12.40 -9.40
C PRO A 5 -8.40 -12.98 -8.88
N PRO A 6 -8.40 -13.60 -7.69
CA PRO A 6 -9.63 -14.11 -7.09
C PRO A 6 -10.59 -12.96 -6.73
N PRO A 7 -11.87 -13.25 -6.46
CA PRO A 7 -12.83 -12.24 -6.01
C PRO A 7 -12.32 -11.46 -4.80
N GLU A 8 -12.55 -10.14 -4.76
CA GLU A 8 -12.05 -9.23 -3.72
C GLU A 8 -12.39 -9.74 -2.30
N GLN A 9 -13.60 -10.25 -2.11
CA GLN A 9 -14.08 -10.77 -0.84
C GLN A 9 -13.31 -12.02 -0.37
N TYR A 10 -12.93 -12.89 -1.30
CA TYR A 10 -12.09 -14.05 -1.01
C TYR A 10 -10.66 -13.62 -0.67
N ALA A 11 -10.09 -12.72 -1.48
CA ALA A 11 -8.75 -12.18 -1.28
C ALA A 11 -8.60 -11.49 0.08
N VAL A 12 -9.58 -10.68 0.50
CA VAL A 12 -9.56 -10.01 1.80
C VAL A 12 -9.72 -11.00 2.96
N THR A 13 -10.59 -11.99 2.82
CA THR A 13 -10.76 -13.04 3.84
C THR A 13 -9.49 -13.88 4.01
N TRP A 14 -8.77 -14.13 2.91
CA TRP A 14 -7.47 -14.77 2.95
C TRP A 14 -6.43 -13.88 3.64
N LEU A 15 -6.33 -12.60 3.24
CA LEU A 15 -5.41 -11.63 3.83
C LEU A 15 -5.64 -11.45 5.34
N SER A 16 -6.90 -11.41 5.80
CA SER A 16 -7.22 -11.26 7.22
C SER A 16 -6.78 -12.45 8.08
N ARG A 17 -6.47 -13.59 7.48
CA ARG A 17 -5.91 -14.76 8.17
C ARG A 17 -4.39 -14.68 8.28
N GLU A 18 -3.74 -14.04 7.32
CA GLU A 18 -2.29 -13.92 7.25
C GLU A 18 -1.77 -12.72 8.06
N VAL A 19 -2.54 -11.62 8.13
CA VAL A 19 -2.15 -10.40 8.83
C VAL A 19 -3.31 -9.79 9.63
N THR A 20 -3.02 -9.39 10.86
CA THR A 20 -3.98 -8.71 11.75
C THR A 20 -3.98 -7.21 11.45
N MET A 21 -4.71 -6.80 10.43
CA MET A 21 -4.91 -5.40 10.04
C MET A 21 -6.39 -5.04 9.96
N SER A 22 -6.70 -3.74 9.91
CA SER A 22 -8.08 -3.29 9.74
C SER A 22 -8.62 -3.69 8.36
N GLN A 23 -9.92 -3.95 8.27
CA GLN A 23 -10.58 -4.30 7.00
C GLN A 23 -10.31 -3.26 5.89
N ALA A 24 -10.27 -1.98 6.24
CA ALA A 24 -9.98 -0.90 5.31
C ALA A 24 -8.53 -0.95 4.80
N ALA A 25 -7.57 -1.28 5.67
CA ALA A 25 -6.17 -1.45 5.27
C ALA A 25 -6.00 -2.64 4.31
N LEU A 26 -6.63 -3.78 4.61
CA LEU A 26 -6.59 -4.97 3.75
C LEU A 26 -7.16 -4.69 2.35
N LEU A 27 -8.32 -4.00 2.28
CA LEU A 27 -8.92 -3.58 1.02
C LEU A 27 -8.04 -2.61 0.24
N ALA A 28 -7.44 -1.64 0.92
CA ALA A 28 -6.54 -0.68 0.28
C ALA A 28 -5.32 -1.39 -0.32
N ALA A 29 -4.62 -2.23 0.45
CA ALA A 29 -3.47 -3.00 -0.02
C ALA A 29 -3.82 -3.91 -1.22
N LEU A 30 -5.01 -4.52 -1.19
CA LEU A 30 -5.48 -5.36 -2.29
C LEU A 30 -5.72 -4.58 -3.58
N ARG A 31 -6.36 -3.41 -3.49
CA ARG A 31 -6.63 -2.55 -4.66
C ARG A 31 -5.35 -1.99 -5.26
N LEU A 32 -4.41 -1.59 -4.41
CA LEU A 32 -3.07 -1.16 -4.79
C LEU A 32 -2.27 -2.26 -5.49
N SER A 33 -2.49 -3.51 -5.07
CA SER A 33 -1.89 -4.71 -5.67
C SER A 33 -2.67 -5.26 -6.87
N ALA A 34 -3.54 -4.47 -7.49
CA ALA A 34 -4.37 -4.86 -8.63
C ALA A 34 -5.20 -6.16 -8.39
N GLY A 35 -5.63 -6.39 -7.15
CA GLY A 35 -6.41 -7.57 -6.76
C GLY A 35 -5.58 -8.81 -6.43
N SER A 36 -4.25 -8.74 -6.49
CA SER A 36 -3.36 -9.86 -6.13
C SER A 36 -3.17 -9.95 -4.59
N PRO A 37 -3.63 -11.02 -3.93
CA PRO A 37 -3.51 -11.16 -2.48
C PRO A 37 -2.06 -11.29 -2.01
N GLY A 38 -1.21 -11.98 -2.79
CA GLY A 38 0.20 -12.17 -2.43
C GLY A 38 1.02 -10.87 -2.52
N ALA A 39 0.74 -10.02 -3.51
CA ALA A 39 1.36 -8.71 -3.57
C ALA A 39 0.84 -7.78 -2.47
N ALA A 40 -0.45 -7.86 -2.13
CA ALA A 40 -1.03 -7.11 -1.02
C ALA A 40 -0.44 -7.50 0.33
N LEU A 41 -0.19 -8.81 0.53
CA LEU A 41 0.52 -9.33 1.69
C LEU A 41 1.95 -8.77 1.78
N ALA A 42 2.67 -8.71 0.65
CA ALA A 42 4.03 -8.18 0.61
C ALA A 42 4.12 -6.69 1.01
N LEU A 43 3.03 -5.92 0.85
CA LEU A 43 2.96 -4.54 1.38
C LEU A 43 2.98 -4.51 2.91
N PHE A 44 2.40 -5.50 3.57
CA PHE A 44 2.42 -5.62 5.03
C PHE A 44 3.67 -6.32 5.56
N GLN A 45 4.37 -7.08 4.72
CA GLN A 45 5.59 -7.78 5.09
C GLN A 45 6.81 -6.87 4.89
N GLY A 46 7.02 -5.96 5.84
CA GLY A 46 8.18 -5.07 5.91
C GLY A 46 7.79 -3.60 6.11
N ASP A 47 8.71 -2.71 5.77
CA ASP A 47 8.55 -1.27 5.99
C ASP A 47 7.68 -0.57 4.94
N ASN A 48 7.18 -1.31 3.92
CA ASN A 48 6.42 -0.76 2.80
C ASN A 48 5.14 -0.07 3.26
N TRP A 49 4.36 -0.71 4.16
CA TRP A 49 3.12 -0.12 4.67
C TRP A 49 3.37 1.14 5.50
N GLN A 50 4.40 1.15 6.35
CA GLN A 50 4.77 2.31 7.15
C GLN A 50 5.33 3.46 6.29
N ALA A 51 6.09 3.13 5.24
CA ALA A 51 6.56 4.11 4.26
C ALA A 51 5.39 4.77 3.52
N ARG A 52 4.35 3.99 3.19
CA ARG A 52 3.10 4.51 2.61
C ARG A 52 2.35 5.43 3.56
N GLU A 53 2.25 5.08 4.84
CA GLU A 53 1.65 5.99 5.85
C GLU A 53 2.42 7.31 5.96
N THR A 54 3.76 7.23 5.94
CA THR A 54 4.63 8.42 5.95
C THR A 54 4.41 9.29 4.71
N LEU A 55 4.28 8.67 3.53
CA LEU A 55 3.94 9.36 2.29
C LEU A 55 2.56 10.03 2.40
N CYS A 56 1.53 9.32 2.88
CA CYS A 56 0.19 9.88 3.05
C CYS A 56 0.19 11.08 4.00
N GLN A 57 0.96 11.03 5.08
CA GLN A 57 1.09 12.14 6.02
C GLN A 57 1.79 13.35 5.39
N ALA A 58 2.89 13.11 4.68
CA ALA A 58 3.61 14.16 3.97
C ALA A 58 2.75 14.77 2.86
N LEU A 59 1.96 13.96 2.15
CA LEU A 59 1.04 14.42 1.11
C LEU A 59 -0.09 15.27 1.69
N ALA A 60 -0.68 14.87 2.81
CA ALA A 60 -1.69 15.68 3.50
C ALA A 60 -1.12 17.07 3.89
N TYR A 61 0.13 17.12 4.33
CA TYR A 61 0.83 18.38 4.61
C TYR A 61 1.08 19.19 3.34
N SER A 62 1.69 18.60 2.31
CA SER A 62 2.02 19.27 1.05
C SER A 62 0.81 19.84 0.33
N VAL A 63 -0.34 19.16 0.40
CA VAL A 63 -1.60 19.66 -0.17
C VAL A 63 -2.06 20.94 0.53
N GLN A 64 -1.86 21.05 1.85
CA GLN A 64 -2.24 22.23 2.63
C GLN A 64 -1.23 23.37 2.53
N SER A 65 0.07 23.04 2.56
CA SER A 65 1.16 24.02 2.55
C SER A 65 1.57 24.47 1.14
N GLY A 66 1.24 23.68 0.11
CA GLY A 66 1.73 23.86 -1.25
C GLY A 66 3.18 23.40 -1.45
N ASP A 67 3.84 22.88 -0.40
CA ASP A 67 5.23 22.43 -0.46
C ASP A 67 5.32 20.97 -0.88
N TRP A 68 5.37 20.75 -2.20
CA TRP A 68 5.56 19.43 -2.80
C TRP A 68 7.00 18.92 -2.71
N TYR A 69 7.98 19.79 -2.46
CA TYR A 69 9.38 19.38 -2.38
C TYR A 69 9.65 18.56 -1.12
N SER A 70 8.90 18.81 -0.05
CA SER A 70 8.91 18.00 1.17
C SER A 70 8.58 16.52 0.95
N LEU A 71 7.86 16.16 -0.13
CA LEU A 71 7.60 14.75 -0.49
C LEU A 71 8.84 14.00 -0.97
N LEU A 72 9.89 14.72 -1.39
CA LEU A 72 11.13 14.10 -1.85
C LEU A 72 11.74 13.22 -0.77
N ALA A 73 11.64 13.57 0.51
CA ALA A 73 12.16 12.74 1.60
C ALA A 73 11.44 11.38 1.71
N ALA A 74 10.14 11.33 1.39
CA ALA A 74 9.35 10.10 1.41
C ALA A 74 9.54 9.25 0.14
N LEU A 75 9.78 9.90 -1.00
CA LEU A 75 9.90 9.29 -2.33
C LEU A 75 11.34 8.92 -2.73
N ASN A 76 12.34 9.65 -2.24
CA ASN A 76 13.75 9.46 -2.58
C ASN A 76 14.36 8.30 -1.77
N HIS A 77 13.95 7.08 -2.11
CA HIS A 77 14.49 5.85 -1.54
C HIS A 77 14.69 4.81 -2.65
N GLU A 78 15.61 3.87 -2.44
CA GLU A 78 15.92 2.81 -3.43
C GLU A 78 14.71 1.94 -3.83
N GLN A 79 13.64 1.98 -3.03
CA GLN A 79 12.36 1.30 -3.27
C GLN A 79 11.24 2.26 -3.72
N ALA A 80 11.56 3.36 -4.41
CA ALA A 80 10.57 4.33 -4.90
C ALA A 80 9.36 3.70 -5.62
N PRO A 81 9.50 2.66 -6.47
CA PRO A 81 8.35 2.01 -7.08
C PRO A 81 7.48 1.27 -6.04
N ALA A 82 8.09 0.53 -5.12
CA ALA A 82 7.37 -0.26 -4.11
C ALA A 82 6.61 0.59 -3.09
N ARG A 83 6.96 1.87 -2.94
CA ARG A 83 6.23 2.84 -2.10
C ARG A 83 5.03 3.48 -2.78
N LEU A 84 4.94 3.36 -4.11
CA LEU A 84 3.80 3.84 -4.90
C LEU A 84 2.72 2.76 -5.09
N HIS A 85 3.08 1.50 -4.88
CA HIS A 85 2.15 0.39 -4.78
C HIS A 85 1.54 0.38 -3.37
#